data_AF-A0A6N9ZJ51-F1
#
_entry.id   AF-A0A6N9ZJ51-F1
#
_cell.length_a   1.000
_cell.length_b   1.000
_cell.length_c   1.000
_cell.angle_alpha   90.00
_cell.angle_beta   90.00
_cell.angle_gamma   90.00
#
_symmetry.space_group_name_H-M   'P 1'
#
loop_
_entity.id
_entity.type
_entity.pdbx_description
1 polymer ?
#
loop_
_entity_poly.entity_id
_entity_poly.type
_entity_poly.pdbx_seq_one_letter_code
_entity_poly.pdbx_strand_id
1 'polypeptide(L)'
;MTRQNSLTRYRLALMTLAVLLGTGIASSASAIDWGREAHREDSRTCQGFGADHGREYTRCMMEQQRRRDDALLNASEQQRNNAEAARNNVETVRRMRCNREAERARARGERPEWCP
;
A
#
# COMPACT_ATOMS: atom_id res chain seq x y z
N MET A 1 -36.27 15.17 -49.12
CA MET A 1 -36.17 15.59 -47.70
C MET A 1 -35.16 14.69 -46.99
N THR A 2 -33.89 15.10 -46.85
CA THR A 2 -32.81 14.27 -46.27
C THR A 2 -31.79 15.10 -45.49
N ARG A 3 -32.22 16.20 -44.86
CA ARG A 3 -31.33 17.15 -44.16
C ARG A 3 -31.29 17.00 -42.63
N GLN A 4 -32.17 16.16 -42.06
CA GLN A 4 -32.31 16.03 -40.60
C GLN A 4 -31.37 14.96 -39.97
N ASN A 5 -30.92 13.95 -40.73
CA ASN A 5 -30.15 12.83 -40.17
C ASN A 5 -28.67 13.14 -39.88
N SER A 6 -28.06 14.08 -40.61
CA SER A 6 -26.66 14.44 -40.41
C SER A 6 -26.46 15.22 -39.11
N LEU A 7 -27.34 16.18 -38.82
CA LEU A 7 -27.25 17.02 -37.62
C LEU A 7 -27.36 16.21 -36.32
N THR A 8 -28.24 15.20 -36.30
CA THR A 8 -28.40 14.31 -35.13
C THR A 8 -27.16 13.44 -34.93
N ARG A 9 -26.55 12.95 -36.01
CA ARG A 9 -25.30 12.16 -35.95
C ARG A 9 -24.10 13.00 -35.52
N TYR A 10 -23.99 14.24 -35.97
CA TYR A 10 -22.94 15.17 -35.53
C TYR A 10 -23.08 15.53 -34.05
N ARG A 11 -24.31 15.75 -33.56
CA ARG A 11 -24.56 16.00 -32.13
C ARG A 11 -24.21 14.80 -31.28
N LEU A 12 -24.55 13.59 -31.72
CA LEU A 12 -24.20 12.36 -31.02
C LEU A 12 -22.68 12.15 -30.99
N ALA A 13 -21.99 12.37 -32.12
CA ALA A 13 -20.53 12.28 -32.20
C ALA A 13 -19.81 13.33 -31.35
N LEU A 14 -20.36 14.55 -31.25
CA LEU A 14 -19.82 15.59 -30.36
C LEU A 14 -20.05 15.27 -28.88
N MET A 15 -21.20 14.69 -28.53
CA MET A 15 -21.47 14.26 -27.16
C MET A 15 -20.58 13.09 -26.74
N THR A 16 -20.34 12.10 -27.62
CA THR A 16 -19.43 10.99 -27.30
C THR A 16 -17.98 11.46 -27.17
N LEU A 17 -17.54 12.41 -28.01
CA LEU A 17 -16.22 13.03 -27.89
C LEU A 17 -16.08 13.80 -26.57
N ALA A 18 -17.11 14.57 -26.19
CA ALA A 18 -17.11 15.34 -24.94
C ALA A 18 -17.08 14.44 -23.69
N VAL A 19 -17.79 13.31 -23.71
CA VAL A 19 -17.75 12.32 -22.62
C VAL A 19 -16.38 11.68 -22.50
N LEU A 20 -15.77 11.27 -23.62
CA LEU A 20 -14.43 10.67 -23.64
C LEU A 20 -13.34 11.65 -23.16
N LEU A 21 -13.43 12.92 -23.58
CA LEU A 21 -12.54 13.98 -23.11
C LEU A 21 -12.76 14.31 -21.62
N GLY A 22 -14.02 14.32 -21.15
CA GLY A 22 -14.36 14.61 -19.75
C GLY A 22 -13.83 13.57 -18.76
N THR A 23 -13.84 12.29 -19.13
CA THR A 23 -13.30 11.22 -18.28
C THR A 23 -11.77 11.21 -18.16
N GLY A 24 -11.06 11.80 -19.13
CA GLY A 24 -9.59 11.83 -19.13
C GLY A 24 -8.96 12.91 -18.24
N ILE A 25 -9.71 13.95 -17.86
CA ILE A 25 -9.18 15.10 -17.11
C ILE A 25 -9.35 14.92 -15.59
N ALA A 26 -10.33 14.11 -15.15
CA ALA A 26 -10.57 13.87 -13.72
C ALA A 26 -9.43 13.09 -13.03
N SER A 27 -8.67 12.28 -13.78
CA SER A 27 -7.55 11.49 -13.24
C SER A 27 -6.24 12.26 -13.14
N SER A 28 -6.04 13.32 -13.93
CA SER A 28 -4.84 14.16 -13.82
C SER A 28 -4.97 15.17 -12.68
N ALA A 29 -6.16 15.68 -12.42
CA ALA A 29 -6.41 16.61 -11.31
C ALA A 29 -6.09 15.99 -9.94
N SER A 30 -6.48 14.73 -9.70
CA SER A 30 -6.22 14.03 -8.43
C SER A 30 -4.74 13.71 -8.21
N ALA A 31 -4.01 13.34 -9.27
CA ALA A 31 -2.57 13.07 -9.19
C ALA A 31 -1.75 14.35 -8.93
N ILE A 32 -2.14 15.48 -9.54
CA ILE A 32 -1.49 16.78 -9.32
C ILE A 32 -1.71 17.27 -7.89
N ASP A 33 -2.90 17.04 -7.33
CA ASP A 33 -3.24 17.48 -5.98
C ASP A 33 -2.47 16.69 -4.92
N TRP A 34 -2.32 15.37 -5.11
CA TRP A 34 -1.54 14.52 -4.22
C TRP A 34 -0.05 14.90 -4.18
N GLY A 35 0.57 15.12 -5.35
CA GLY A 35 1.98 15.51 -5.40
C GLY A 35 2.24 16.87 -4.75
N ARG A 36 1.28 17.79 -4.86
CA ARG A 36 1.36 19.11 -4.22
C ARG A 36 1.21 19.03 -2.71
N GLU A 37 0.27 18.22 -2.21
CA GLU A 37 0.10 18.08 -0.77
C GLU A 37 1.26 17.33 -0.12
N ALA A 38 1.75 16.25 -0.74
CA ALA A 38 2.94 15.55 -0.29
C ALA A 38 4.16 16.49 -0.21
N HIS A 39 4.35 17.35 -1.21
CA HIS A 39 5.42 18.34 -1.19
C HIS A 39 5.28 19.34 -0.04
N ARG A 40 4.06 19.80 0.27
CA ARG A 40 3.82 20.71 1.41
C ARG A 40 4.09 20.03 2.74
N GLU A 41 3.64 18.78 2.89
CA GLU A 41 3.87 18.00 4.10
C GLU A 41 5.36 17.74 4.33
N ASP A 42 6.09 17.36 3.28
CA ASP A 42 7.55 17.22 3.34
C ASP A 42 8.23 18.53 3.69
N SER A 43 7.80 19.63 3.08
CA SER A 43 8.37 20.94 3.36
C SER A 43 8.21 21.32 4.83
N ARG A 44 7.01 21.11 5.40
CA ARG A 44 6.76 21.29 6.84
C ARG A 44 7.63 20.38 7.70
N THR A 45 7.80 19.12 7.28
CA THR A 45 8.64 18.14 7.98
C THR A 45 10.11 18.56 7.99
N CYS A 46 10.64 18.97 6.84
CA CYS A 46 12.03 19.41 6.70
C CYS A 46 12.31 20.70 7.48
N GLN A 47 11.39 21.66 7.44
CA GLN A 47 11.45 22.86 8.29
C GLN A 47 11.42 22.49 9.78
N GLY A 48 10.60 21.51 10.17
CA GLY A 48 10.56 20.98 11.55
C GLY A 48 11.88 20.36 12.02
N PHE A 49 12.71 19.87 11.09
CA PHE A 49 14.07 19.39 11.37
C PHE A 49 15.14 20.49 11.30
N GLY A 50 14.76 21.75 11.08
CA GLY A 50 15.68 22.89 10.93
C GLY A 50 16.35 22.97 9.56
N ALA A 51 15.92 22.15 8.60
CA ALA A 51 16.40 22.22 7.23
C ALA A 51 15.49 23.17 6.44
N ASP A 52 15.63 24.49 6.63
CA ASP A 52 14.67 25.45 6.06
C ASP A 52 14.93 25.80 4.59
N HIS A 53 16.21 25.80 4.18
CA HIS A 53 16.62 26.16 2.82
C HIS A 53 17.99 25.58 2.45
N GLY A 54 18.40 25.77 1.20
CA GLY A 54 19.71 25.38 0.71
C GLY A 54 19.88 23.86 0.60
N ARG A 55 21.13 23.39 0.72
CA ARG A 55 21.49 21.98 0.47
C ARG A 55 20.81 21.01 1.43
N GLU A 56 20.68 21.39 2.71
CA GLU A 56 20.06 20.54 3.72
C GLU A 56 18.55 20.38 3.49
N TYR A 57 17.85 21.45 3.08
CA TYR A 57 16.44 21.35 2.68
C TYR A 57 16.28 20.38 1.50
N THR A 58 17.08 20.56 0.44
CA THR A 58 17.02 19.67 -0.73
C THR A 58 17.31 18.22 -0.34
N ARG A 59 18.31 17.98 0.51
CA ARG A 59 18.64 16.63 1.00
C ARG A 59 17.46 16.02 1.76
N CYS A 60 16.85 16.77 2.67
CA CYS A 60 15.69 16.31 3.42
C CYS A 60 14.52 15.99 2.49
N MET A 61 14.20 16.88 1.54
CA MET A 61 13.10 16.66 0.58
C MET A 61 13.31 15.41 -0.28
N MET A 62 14.55 15.12 -0.68
CA MET A 62 14.88 13.90 -1.43
C MET A 62 14.74 12.65 -0.56
N GLU A 63 15.09 12.73 0.72
CA GLU A 63 14.89 11.64 1.66
C GLU A 63 13.41 11.35 1.90
N GLN A 64 12.57 12.39 2.02
CA GLN A 64 11.12 12.20 2.14
C GLN A 64 10.50 11.57 0.90
N GLN A 65 10.97 11.95 -0.30
CA GLN A 65 10.55 11.31 -1.54
C GLN A 65 10.92 9.82 -1.55
N ARG A 66 12.18 9.47 -1.24
CA ARG A 66 12.61 8.07 -1.14
C ARG A 66 11.78 7.27 -0.15
N ARG A 67 11.50 7.84 1.02
CA ARG A 67 10.65 7.19 2.04
C ARG A 67 9.27 6.86 1.50
N ARG A 68 8.66 7.73 0.68
CA ARG A 68 7.36 7.44 0.05
C ARG A 68 7.47 6.40 -1.05
N ASP A 69 8.50 6.49 -1.88
CA ASP A 69 8.74 5.55 -2.96
C ASP A 69 8.92 4.13 -2.40
N ASP A 70 9.63 4.01 -1.28
CA ASP A 70 9.89 2.74 -0.59
C ASP A 70 8.74 2.28 0.32
N ALA A 71 7.78 3.15 0.66
CA ALA A 71 6.72 2.85 1.63
C ALA A 71 5.88 1.64 1.21
N LEU A 72 5.57 1.51 -0.08
CA LEU A 72 4.78 0.40 -0.60
C LEU A 72 5.53 -0.94 -0.51
N LEU A 73 6.82 -0.94 -0.84
CA LEU A 73 7.67 -2.13 -0.75
C LEU A 73 7.81 -2.55 0.72
N ASN A 74 8.14 -1.61 1.60
CA ASN A 74 8.29 -1.84 3.04
C ASN A 74 6.99 -2.37 3.67
N ALA A 75 5.83 -1.84 3.29
CA ALA A 75 4.54 -2.33 3.77
C ALA A 75 4.27 -3.78 3.35
N SER A 76 4.60 -4.13 2.10
CA SER A 76 4.47 -5.50 1.58
C SER A 76 5.40 -6.47 2.31
N GLU A 77 6.66 -6.10 2.49
CA GLU A 77 7.64 -6.90 3.25
C GLU A 77 7.19 -7.10 4.70
N GLN A 78 6.70 -6.04 5.34
CA GLN A 78 6.20 -6.13 6.70
C GLN A 78 4.99 -7.06 6.82
N GLN A 79 4.07 -7.04 5.84
CA GLN A 79 2.95 -7.99 5.82
C GLN A 79 3.43 -9.44 5.69
N ARG A 80 4.43 -9.69 4.85
CA ARG A 80 5.03 -11.03 4.69
C ARG A 80 5.65 -11.51 6.00
N ASN A 81 6.45 -10.65 6.64
CA ASN A 81 7.09 -10.96 7.91
C ASN A 81 6.07 -11.23 9.02
N ASN A 82 4.99 -10.44 9.07
CA ASN A 82 3.91 -10.64 10.04
C ASN A 82 3.17 -11.97 9.81
N ALA A 83 2.90 -12.32 8.55
CA ALA A 83 2.26 -13.58 8.20
C ALA A 83 3.15 -14.79 8.56
N GLU A 84 4.46 -14.69 8.32
CA GLU A 84 5.43 -15.71 8.69
C GLU A 84 5.54 -15.85 10.22
N ALA A 85 5.65 -14.73 10.94
CA ALA A 85 5.67 -14.74 12.40
C ALA A 85 4.39 -15.36 12.99
N ALA A 86 3.21 -15.06 12.43
CA ALA A 86 1.97 -15.67 12.85
C ALA A 86 1.96 -17.19 12.66
N ARG A 87 2.44 -17.68 11.50
CA ARG A 87 2.57 -19.13 11.24
C ARG A 87 3.52 -19.81 12.23
N ASN A 88 4.69 -19.20 12.46
CA ASN A 88 5.70 -19.72 13.38
C ASN A 88 5.18 -19.75 14.82
N ASN A 89 4.39 -18.76 15.24
CA ASN A 89 3.76 -18.74 16.56
C ASN A 89 2.73 -19.87 16.72
N VAL A 90 1.89 -20.10 15.71
CA VAL A 90 0.91 -21.21 15.73
C VAL A 90 1.62 -22.56 15.83
N GLU A 91 2.68 -22.77 15.05
CA GLU A 91 3.45 -24.01 15.09
C GLU A 91 4.16 -24.19 16.44
N THR A 92 4.71 -23.10 16.99
CA THR A 92 5.33 -23.12 18.32
C THR A 92 4.33 -23.53 19.40
N VAL A 93 3.12 -22.96 19.40
CA VAL A 93 2.05 -23.33 20.34
C VAL A 93 1.62 -24.78 20.15
N ARG A 94 1.49 -25.24 18.90
CA ARG A 94 1.19 -26.64 18.58
C ARG A 94 2.24 -27.58 19.17
N ARG A 95 3.52 -27.27 18.99
CA ARG A 95 4.64 -28.06 19.51
C ARG A 95 4.68 -28.07 21.03
N MET A 96 4.48 -26.93 21.68
CA MET A 96 4.38 -26.83 23.14
C MET A 96 3.23 -27.70 23.69
N ARG A 97 2.07 -27.68 23.03
CA ARG A 97 0.93 -28.51 23.43
C ARG A 97 1.26 -30.00 23.29
N CYS A 98 1.82 -30.41 22.16
CA CYS A 98 2.19 -31.80 21.92
C CYS A 98 3.21 -32.29 22.96
N ASN A 99 4.25 -31.49 23.25
CA ASN A 99 5.25 -31.82 24.27
C ASN A 99 4.64 -32.00 25.66
N ARG A 100 3.72 -31.11 26.06
CA ARG A 100 3.01 -31.23 27.36
C ARG A 100 2.15 -32.49 27.42
N GLU A 101 1.48 -32.86 26.34
CA GLU A 101 0.68 -34.08 26.27
C GLU A 101 1.56 -35.33 26.35
N ALA A 102 2.71 -35.32 25.67
CA ALA A 102 3.71 -36.38 25.76
C ALA A 102 4.30 -36.51 27.18
N GLU A 103 4.59 -35.41 27.87
CA GLU A 103 5.03 -35.42 29.27
C GLU A 103 3.98 -36.05 30.19
N ARG A 104 2.70 -35.71 30.00
CA ARG A 104 1.60 -36.31 30.78
C ARG A 104 1.47 -37.81 30.53
N ALA A 105 1.62 -38.28 29.29
CA ALA A 105 1.59 -39.71 28.96
C ALA A 105 2.73 -40.46 29.66
N ARG A 106 3.96 -39.93 29.59
CA ARG A 106 5.11 -40.50 30.31
C ARG A 106 4.89 -40.58 31.82
N ALA A 107 4.27 -39.56 32.42
CA ALA A 107 3.96 -39.55 33.85
C ALA A 107 2.93 -40.64 34.24
N ARG A 108 2.04 -41.04 33.32
CA ARG A 108 1.11 -42.18 33.51
C ARG A 108 1.74 -43.54 33.19
N GLY A 109 3.00 -43.59 32.74
CA GLY A 109 3.65 -44.81 32.28
C GLY A 109 3.23 -45.26 30.87
N GLU A 110 2.52 -44.40 30.13
CA GLU A 110 2.11 -44.67 28.75
C GLU A 110 3.20 -44.28 27.75
N ARG A 111 3.20 -44.92 26.57
CA ARG A 111 4.09 -44.51 25.46
C ARG A 111 3.56 -43.20 24.86
N PRO A 112 4.36 -42.12 24.82
CA PRO A 112 3.92 -40.85 24.24
C PRO A 112 3.81 -40.93 22.72
N GLU A 113 2.87 -40.16 22.15
CA GLU A 113 2.79 -39.94 20.70
C GLU A 113 3.96 -39.10 20.19
N TRP A 114 4.28 -39.25 18.91
CA TRP A 114 5.36 -38.52 18.27
C TRP A 114 4.92 -37.10 17.89
N CYS A 115 5.69 -36.12 18.33
CA CYS A 115 5.52 -34.71 17.99
C CYS A 115 6.50 -34.31 16.89
N PRO A 116 6.03 -33.85 15.72
CA PRO A 116 6.90 -33.21 14.72
C PRO A 116 7.55 -31.90 15.26
#